data_AF-A0A1I1SAQ0-F1
#
_entry.id   AF-A0A1I1SAQ0-F1
#
_cell.length_a   1.000
_cell.length_b   1.000
_cell.length_c   1.000
_cell.angle_alpha   90.00
_cell.angle_beta   90.00
_cell.angle_gamma   90.00
#
_symmetry.space_group_name_H-M   'P 1'
#
loop_
_entity.id
_entity.type
_entity.pdbx_description
1 polymer ?
#
loop_
_entity_poly.entity_id
_entity_poly.type
_entity_poly.pdbx_seq_one_letter_code
_entity_poly.pdbx_strand_id
1 'polypeptide(L)'
;MKKHHISYLAITAGIALLSGCSSTSNSNEIKPVANQSVQHKAVVAPKSSEPLYVQIPKLDSNCKQNALALDNAARTSNSTAQYLASARLLSNCIDDFSLQTPLQISEEVMQLHALSIFNFIKGGDISQAKIAFVQFKTAFPGQDLYFNDYTSLVDTATALLEPSSVNAQKMVSLNISPELREELKRRQHWLNH
;
A
#
# COMPACT_ATOMS: atom_id res chain seq x y z
N MET A 1 -49.60 30.73 38.10
CA MET A 1 -48.37 30.09 38.61
C MET A 1 -48.26 28.70 38.00
N LYS A 2 -47.37 28.49 37.02
CA LYS A 2 -47.19 27.20 36.34
C LYS A 2 -46.11 26.38 37.08
N LYS A 3 -46.43 25.16 37.48
CA LYS A 3 -45.48 24.21 38.07
C LYS A 3 -44.77 23.46 36.94
N HIS A 4 -43.45 23.54 36.90
CA HIS A 4 -42.62 22.73 36.00
C HIS A 4 -42.17 21.47 36.74
N HIS A 5 -42.52 20.30 36.20
CA HIS A 5 -41.94 19.03 36.61
C HIS A 5 -40.63 18.81 35.85
N ILE A 6 -39.53 18.70 36.60
CA ILE A 6 -38.21 18.35 36.08
C ILE A 6 -38.03 16.85 36.32
N SER A 7 -38.09 16.06 35.25
CA SER A 7 -37.74 14.64 35.28
C SER A 7 -36.24 14.50 35.06
N TYR A 8 -35.53 13.92 36.03
CA TYR A 8 -34.13 13.56 35.91
C TYR A 8 -34.01 12.21 35.20
N LEU A 9 -33.33 12.20 34.05
CA LEU A 9 -32.90 10.98 33.35
C LEU A 9 -31.46 10.66 33.79
N ALA A 10 -31.30 9.59 34.57
CA ALA A 10 -30.01 9.07 34.95
C ALA A 10 -29.37 8.34 33.75
N ILE A 11 -28.21 8.83 33.29
CA ILE A 11 -27.41 8.16 32.27
C ILE A 11 -26.43 7.24 33.00
N THR A 12 -26.64 5.93 32.89
CA THR A 12 -25.69 4.91 33.34
C THR A 12 -24.57 4.78 32.30
N ALA A 13 -23.37 5.24 32.65
CA ALA A 13 -22.17 5.01 31.86
C ALA A 13 -21.68 3.57 32.06
N GLY A 14 -21.83 2.73 31.05
CA GLY A 14 -21.18 1.42 30.98
C GLY A 14 -19.72 1.56 30.57
N ILE A 15 -18.80 1.36 31.50
CA ILE A 15 -17.36 1.27 31.21
C ILE A 15 -17.08 -0.11 30.63
N ALA A 16 -16.84 -0.18 29.32
CA ALA A 16 -16.29 -1.36 28.69
C ALA A 16 -14.79 -1.44 29.01
N LEU A 17 -14.41 -2.44 29.82
CA LEU A 17 -13.02 -2.77 30.10
C LEU A 17 -12.40 -3.38 28.84
N LEU A 18 -11.51 -2.62 28.19
CA LEU A 18 -10.59 -3.15 27.18
C LEU A 18 -9.53 -3.99 27.90
N SER A 19 -9.69 -5.32 27.87
CA SER A 19 -8.61 -6.25 28.15
C SER A 19 -7.57 -6.16 27.02
N GLY A 20 -6.47 -5.46 27.29
CA GLY A 20 -5.33 -5.38 26.38
C GLY A 20 -4.68 -6.75 26.14
N CYS A 21 -4.27 -6.98 24.89
CA CYS A 21 -3.47 -8.14 24.51
C CYS A 21 -2.06 -8.05 25.14
N SER A 22 -1.67 -9.07 25.89
CA SER A 22 -0.30 -9.27 26.34
C SER A 22 0.55 -9.80 25.19
N SER A 23 1.52 -9.02 24.72
CA SER A 23 2.62 -9.52 23.88
C SER A 23 3.63 -10.26 24.76
N THR A 24 3.62 -11.58 24.74
CA THR A 24 4.71 -12.38 25.32
C THR A 24 5.80 -12.58 24.27
N SER A 25 6.87 -11.79 24.39
CA SER A 25 8.13 -12.09 23.69
C SER A 25 8.80 -13.26 24.42
N ASN A 26 8.77 -14.44 23.81
CA ASN A 26 9.56 -15.58 24.24
C ASN A 26 10.72 -15.74 23.27
N SER A 27 11.95 -15.48 23.71
CA SER A 27 13.17 -15.87 22.99
C SER A 27 14.29 -16.10 24.00
N ASN A 28 14.28 -17.33 24.51
CA ASN A 28 15.38 -18.23 24.88
C ASN A 28 16.70 -17.66 25.43
N GLU A 29 17.01 -18.22 26.62
CA GLU A 29 18.31 -18.34 27.27
C GLU A 29 19.52 -18.42 26.32
N ILE A 30 20.51 -17.58 26.59
CA ILE A 30 21.88 -17.75 26.15
C ILE A 30 22.55 -18.77 27.08
N LYS A 31 22.98 -19.92 26.55
CA LYS A 31 23.92 -20.84 27.21
C LYS A 31 25.26 -20.86 26.47
N PRO A 32 26.38 -21.03 27.20
CA PRO A 32 27.71 -20.70 26.72
C PRO A 32 28.28 -21.74 25.74
N VAL A 33 29.12 -21.22 24.84
CA VAL A 33 29.91 -21.92 23.84
C VAL A 33 30.80 -22.99 24.48
N ALA A 34 30.61 -24.24 24.08
CA ALA A 34 31.56 -25.33 24.30
C ALA A 34 32.17 -25.75 22.97
N ASN A 35 33.50 -25.70 22.92
CA ASN A 35 34.36 -26.11 21.80
C ASN A 35 34.07 -27.55 21.33
N GLN A 36 33.88 -27.75 20.02
CA GLN A 36 34.06 -29.06 19.39
C GLN A 36 34.78 -28.96 18.03
N SER A 37 36.04 -29.40 18.09
CA SER A 37 36.84 -30.10 17.08
C SER A 37 36.45 -30.00 15.60
N VAL A 38 37.39 -29.43 14.83
CA VAL A 38 37.51 -29.58 13.38
C VAL A 38 37.60 -31.07 13.03
N GLN A 39 36.54 -31.62 12.43
CA GLN A 39 36.60 -32.89 11.72
C GLN A 39 36.73 -32.63 10.23
N HIS A 40 37.85 -33.07 9.65
CA HIS A 40 38.05 -33.14 8.20
C HIS A 40 37.02 -34.10 7.60
N LYS A 41 36.00 -33.55 6.92
CA LYS A 41 35.09 -34.33 6.09
C LYS A 41 35.69 -34.48 4.69
N ALA A 42 35.77 -35.74 4.27
CA ALA A 42 36.20 -36.18 2.95
C ALA A 42 35.44 -35.43 1.84
N VAL A 43 36.18 -35.07 0.79
CA VAL A 43 35.66 -34.49 -0.46
C VAL A 43 34.76 -35.55 -1.12
N VAL A 44 33.45 -35.39 -0.96
CA VAL A 44 32.45 -36.12 -1.75
C VAL A 44 32.38 -35.45 -3.12
N ALA A 45 32.60 -36.23 -4.18
CA ALA A 45 32.47 -35.80 -5.57
C ALA A 45 31.09 -35.17 -5.82
N PRO A 46 30.98 -34.12 -6.66
CA PRO A 46 29.70 -33.48 -6.93
C PRO A 46 28.76 -34.47 -7.63
N LYS A 47 27.64 -34.74 -6.97
CA LYS A 47 26.52 -35.52 -7.51
C LYS A 47 25.92 -34.71 -8.67
N SER A 48 25.70 -35.40 -9.79
CA SER A 48 25.09 -34.96 -11.04
C SER A 48 23.99 -33.91 -10.88
N SER A 49 24.04 -32.87 -11.72
CA SER A 49 23.10 -31.77 -11.84
C SER A 49 21.64 -32.23 -12.04
N GLU A 50 20.82 -32.07 -11.00
CA GLU A 50 19.37 -31.92 -11.19
C GLU A 50 19.09 -30.61 -11.94
N PRO A 51 18.13 -30.60 -12.89
CA PRO A 51 17.72 -29.36 -13.53
C PRO A 51 17.11 -28.43 -12.48
N LEU A 52 17.73 -27.26 -12.30
CA LEU A 52 17.20 -26.20 -11.45
C LEU A 52 15.87 -25.72 -12.03
N TYR A 53 14.77 -26.26 -11.53
CA TYR A 53 13.44 -25.73 -11.83
C TYR A 53 13.35 -24.34 -11.19
N VAL A 54 13.44 -23.29 -12.01
CA VAL A 54 13.20 -21.92 -11.57
C VAL A 54 11.74 -21.83 -11.18
N GLN A 55 11.46 -21.74 -9.87
CA GLN A 55 10.12 -21.44 -9.40
C GLN A 55 9.75 -20.03 -9.86
N ILE A 56 8.72 -19.92 -10.70
CA ILE A 56 8.16 -18.62 -11.08
C ILE A 56 7.47 -18.05 -9.84
N PRO A 57 7.89 -16.88 -9.34
CA PRO A 57 7.22 -16.22 -8.22
C PRO A 57 5.72 -16.05 -8.53
N LYS A 58 4.86 -16.39 -7.57
CA LYS A 58 3.41 -16.22 -7.67
C LYS A 58 2.98 -15.16 -6.66
N LEU A 59 2.04 -14.32 -7.04
CA LEU A 59 1.37 -13.42 -6.11
C LEU A 59 0.53 -14.24 -5.12
N ASP A 60 0.67 -13.97 -3.83
CA ASP A 60 -0.13 -14.65 -2.80
C ASP A 60 -1.61 -14.25 -2.93
N SER A 61 -2.42 -15.21 -3.33
CA SER A 61 -3.86 -15.04 -3.49
C SER A 61 -4.59 -14.65 -2.20
N ASN A 62 -4.10 -15.07 -1.03
CA ASN A 62 -4.70 -14.70 0.25
C ASN A 62 -4.37 -13.26 0.60
N CYS A 63 -3.11 -12.86 0.43
CA CYS A 63 -2.70 -11.47 0.57
C CYS A 63 -3.54 -10.56 -0.32
N LYS A 64 -3.64 -10.89 -1.63
CA LYS A 64 -4.46 -10.13 -2.59
C LYS A 64 -5.92 -10.02 -2.14
N GLN A 65 -6.57 -11.14 -1.79
CA GLN A 65 -7.98 -11.14 -1.40
C GLN A 65 -8.22 -10.28 -0.16
N ASN A 66 -7.38 -10.40 0.87
CA ASN A 66 -7.47 -9.62 2.09
C ASN A 66 -7.25 -8.12 1.82
N ALA A 67 -6.27 -7.79 0.98
CA ALA A 67 -5.97 -6.43 0.59
C ALA A 67 -7.13 -5.75 -0.15
N LEU A 68 -7.75 -6.47 -1.10
CA LEU A 68 -8.91 -5.99 -1.86
C LEU A 68 -10.18 -5.91 -1.00
N ALA A 69 -10.38 -6.83 -0.06
CA ALA A 69 -11.48 -6.74 0.89
C ALA A 69 -11.36 -5.49 1.77
N LEU A 70 -10.15 -5.17 2.23
CA LEU A 70 -9.87 -3.98 3.03
C LEU A 70 -9.99 -2.68 2.21
N ASP A 71 -9.54 -2.68 0.95
CA ASP A 71 -9.77 -1.56 0.01
C ASP A 71 -11.28 -1.28 -0.16
N ASN A 72 -12.06 -2.33 -0.42
CA ASN A 72 -13.51 -2.21 -0.58
C ASN A 72 -14.20 -1.68 0.70
N ALA A 73 -13.76 -2.14 1.87
CA ALA A 73 -14.25 -1.60 3.15
C ALA A 73 -13.90 -0.12 3.29
N ALA A 74 -12.67 0.29 2.97
CA ALA A 74 -12.22 1.68 3.02
C ALA A 74 -13.03 2.59 2.08
N ARG A 75 -13.33 2.11 0.86
CA ARG A 75 -14.19 2.81 -0.11
C ARG A 75 -15.62 2.98 0.39
N THR A 76 -16.18 1.95 1.01
CA THR A 76 -17.57 1.95 1.48
C THR A 76 -17.75 2.83 2.71
N SER A 77 -16.77 2.84 3.62
CA SER A 77 -16.81 3.63 4.86
C SER A 77 -16.24 5.04 4.71
N ASN A 78 -15.52 5.31 3.63
CA ASN A 78 -14.68 6.49 3.42
C ASN A 78 -13.70 6.76 4.59
N SER A 79 -13.16 5.69 5.20
CA SER A 79 -12.29 5.79 6.37
C SER A 79 -10.82 5.98 5.97
N THR A 80 -10.23 7.11 6.35
CA THR A 80 -8.80 7.40 6.20
C THR A 80 -7.91 6.29 6.79
N ALA A 81 -8.26 5.79 7.98
CA ALA A 81 -7.49 4.73 8.64
C ALA A 81 -7.54 3.41 7.86
N GLN A 82 -8.71 3.06 7.30
CA GLN A 82 -8.85 1.86 6.48
C GLN A 82 -8.13 1.99 5.14
N TYR A 83 -8.11 3.19 4.53
CA TYR A 83 -7.28 3.43 3.35
C TYR A 83 -5.79 3.21 3.65
N LEU A 84 -5.26 3.77 4.74
CA LEU A 84 -3.87 3.54 5.12
C LEU A 84 -3.55 2.08 5.43
N ALA A 85 -4.47 1.38 6.10
CA ALA A 85 -4.30 -0.05 6.38
C ALA A 85 -4.31 -0.88 5.08
N SER A 86 -5.24 -0.59 4.16
CA SER A 86 -5.30 -1.20 2.84
C SER A 86 -4.02 -0.93 2.04
N ALA A 87 -3.55 0.32 1.98
CA ALA A 87 -2.36 0.70 1.24
C ALA A 87 -1.10 -0.07 1.67
N ARG A 88 -0.91 -0.22 2.98
CA ARG A 88 0.20 -0.99 3.56
C ARG A 88 0.08 -2.48 3.25
N LEU A 89 -1.12 -3.05 3.38
CA LEU A 89 -1.32 -4.45 3.05
C LEU A 89 -1.08 -4.72 1.55
N LEU A 90 -1.60 -3.85 0.66
CA LEU A 90 -1.36 -3.92 -0.78
C LEU A 90 0.13 -3.85 -1.12
N SER A 91 0.87 -2.91 -0.52
CA SER A 91 2.33 -2.79 -0.71
C SER A 91 3.04 -4.07 -0.27
N ASN A 92 2.76 -4.56 0.94
CA ASN A 92 3.38 -5.76 1.46
C ASN A 92 3.10 -7.00 0.59
N CYS A 93 1.94 -7.07 -0.06
CA CYS A 93 1.63 -8.18 -0.98
C CYS A 93 2.52 -8.20 -2.22
N ILE A 94 3.14 -7.06 -2.58
CA ILE A 94 3.88 -6.90 -3.84
C ILE A 94 5.35 -6.49 -3.66
N ASP A 95 5.84 -6.41 -2.42
CA ASP A 95 7.22 -5.98 -2.13
C ASP A 95 8.28 -6.87 -2.84
N ASP A 96 7.99 -8.16 -2.97
CA ASP A 96 8.86 -9.14 -3.66
C ASP A 96 8.99 -8.88 -5.17
N PHE A 97 8.10 -8.08 -5.77
CA PHE A 97 8.06 -7.80 -7.21
C PHE A 97 8.63 -6.41 -7.59
N SER A 98 9.20 -5.70 -6.61
CA SER A 98 9.68 -4.32 -6.76
C SER A 98 10.80 -4.10 -7.79
N LEU A 99 11.55 -5.15 -8.13
CA LEU A 99 12.65 -5.09 -9.13
C LEU A 99 12.36 -5.89 -10.39
N GLN A 100 11.61 -6.99 -10.28
CA GLN A 100 11.29 -7.84 -11.42
C GLN A 100 9.95 -8.53 -11.19
N THR A 101 9.02 -8.29 -12.10
CA THR A 101 7.71 -8.95 -12.10
C THR A 101 7.61 -9.90 -13.29
N PRO A 102 7.27 -11.19 -13.10
CA PRO A 102 6.98 -12.10 -14.20
C PRO A 102 5.84 -11.56 -15.08
N LEU A 103 6.00 -11.66 -16.41
CA LEU A 103 5.02 -11.14 -17.37
C LEU A 103 3.59 -11.65 -17.12
N GLN A 104 3.44 -12.89 -16.63
CA GLN A 104 2.14 -13.52 -16.40
C GLN A 104 1.33 -12.87 -15.27
N ILE A 105 1.98 -12.17 -14.34
CA ILE A 105 1.33 -11.49 -13.21
C ILE A 105 1.54 -9.96 -13.26
N SER A 106 2.18 -9.45 -14.31
CA SER A 106 2.57 -8.04 -14.42
C SER A 106 1.39 -7.10 -14.23
N GLU A 107 0.30 -7.32 -14.97
CA GLU A 107 -0.89 -6.47 -14.89
C GLU A 107 -1.51 -6.49 -13.49
N GLU A 108 -1.61 -7.66 -12.87
CA GLU A 108 -2.18 -7.84 -11.54
C GLU A 108 -1.35 -7.10 -10.47
N VAL A 109 -0.02 -7.21 -10.54
CA VAL A 109 0.88 -6.50 -9.63
C VAL A 109 0.83 -4.99 -9.87
N MET A 110 0.77 -4.53 -11.13
CA MET A 110 0.57 -3.12 -11.46
C MET A 110 -0.73 -2.57 -10.86
N GLN A 111 -1.82 -3.34 -10.92
CA GLN A 111 -3.11 -2.94 -10.33
C GLN A 111 -3.02 -2.80 -8.80
N LEU A 112 -2.31 -3.72 -8.12
CA LEU A 112 -2.11 -3.61 -6.67
C LEU A 112 -1.22 -2.42 -6.28
N HIS A 113 -0.18 -2.11 -7.07
CA HIS A 113 0.60 -0.88 -6.90
C HIS A 113 -0.30 0.36 -7.03
N ALA A 114 -1.13 0.42 -8.08
CA ALA A 114 -2.04 1.53 -8.30
C ALA A 114 -2.97 1.76 -7.11
N LEU A 115 -3.61 0.68 -6.62
CA LEU A 115 -4.47 0.75 -5.43
C LEU A 115 -3.69 1.21 -4.20
N SER A 116 -2.47 0.72 -3.97
CA SER A 116 -1.64 1.13 -2.84
C SER A 116 -1.32 2.64 -2.89
N ILE A 117 -0.90 3.15 -4.06
CA ILE A 117 -0.60 4.57 -4.29
C ILE A 117 -1.82 5.43 -3.94
N PHE A 118 -3.00 5.12 -4.51
CA PHE A 118 -4.19 5.94 -4.26
C PHE A 118 -4.73 5.79 -2.86
N ASN A 119 -4.56 4.65 -2.20
CA ASN A 119 -4.99 4.50 -0.82
C ASN A 119 -4.06 5.23 0.15
N PHE A 120 -2.76 5.35 -0.14
CA PHE A 120 -1.89 6.28 0.59
C PHE A 120 -2.33 7.73 0.38
N ILE A 121 -2.67 8.14 -0.86
CA ILE A 121 -3.20 9.49 -1.15
C ILE A 121 -4.50 9.76 -0.37
N LYS A 122 -5.50 8.88 -0.48
CA LYS A 122 -6.80 9.00 0.21
C LYS A 122 -6.66 8.91 1.72
N GLY A 123 -5.66 8.17 2.20
CA GLY A 123 -5.28 8.07 3.60
C GLY A 123 -4.48 9.27 4.13
N GLY A 124 -4.05 10.19 3.25
CA GLY A 124 -3.29 11.38 3.61
C GLY A 124 -1.78 11.16 3.82
N ASP A 125 -1.26 9.95 3.60
CA ASP A 125 0.17 9.64 3.72
C ASP A 125 0.88 9.87 2.37
N ILE A 126 1.07 11.15 2.03
CA ILE A 126 1.67 11.57 0.77
C ILE A 126 3.13 11.12 0.64
N SER A 127 3.84 10.95 1.76
CA SER A 127 5.22 10.46 1.76
C SER A 127 5.29 9.01 1.26
N GLN A 128 4.47 8.13 1.84
CA GLN A 128 4.40 6.74 1.40
C GLN A 128 3.82 6.62 -0.02
N ALA A 129 2.86 7.46 -0.40
CA ALA A 129 2.33 7.48 -1.77
C ALA A 129 3.43 7.77 -2.80
N LYS A 130 4.34 8.72 -2.52
CA LYS A 130 5.50 9.01 -3.39
C LYS A 130 6.45 7.83 -3.50
N ILE A 131 6.73 7.17 -2.38
CA ILE A 131 7.60 5.97 -2.37
C ILE A 131 6.97 4.86 -3.20
N ALA A 132 5.68 4.56 -2.98
CA ALA A 132 4.94 3.55 -3.74
C ALA A 132 4.90 3.89 -5.25
N PHE A 133 4.77 5.17 -5.61
CA PHE A 133 4.80 5.60 -7.00
C PHE A 133 6.18 5.44 -7.65
N VAL A 134 7.26 5.73 -6.93
CA VAL A 134 8.63 5.47 -7.40
C VAL A 134 8.87 3.97 -7.57
N GLN A 135 8.41 3.14 -6.64
CA GLN A 135 8.49 1.68 -6.74
C GLN A 135 7.75 1.18 -7.99
N PHE A 136 6.54 1.66 -8.26
CA PHE A 136 5.80 1.33 -9.48
C PHE A 136 6.60 1.66 -10.74
N LYS A 137 7.10 2.90 -10.86
CA LYS A 137 7.91 3.34 -12.02
C LYS A 137 9.20 2.54 -12.19
N THR A 138 9.75 2.01 -11.10
CA THR A 138 10.98 1.21 -11.09
C THR A 138 10.71 -0.23 -11.52
N ALA A 139 9.64 -0.83 -11.00
CA ALA A 139 9.23 -2.20 -11.33
C ALA A 139 8.70 -2.32 -12.78
N PHE A 140 8.06 -1.26 -13.30
CA PHE A 140 7.40 -1.23 -14.61
C PHE A 140 7.87 -0.05 -15.48
N PRO A 141 9.15 -0.02 -15.90
CA PRO A 141 9.71 1.13 -16.62
C PRO A 141 8.99 1.35 -17.95
N GLY A 142 8.48 2.56 -18.16
CA GLY A 142 7.78 2.96 -19.38
C GLY A 142 6.39 2.34 -19.57
N GLN A 143 5.89 1.61 -18.58
CA GLN A 143 4.54 1.04 -18.60
C GLN A 143 3.57 1.91 -17.81
N ASP A 144 2.30 1.80 -18.15
CA ASP A 144 1.22 2.56 -17.54
C ASP A 144 -0.05 1.71 -17.45
N LEU A 145 -0.93 2.05 -16.51
CA LEU A 145 -2.29 1.54 -16.47
C LEU A 145 -3.25 2.64 -16.89
N TYR A 146 -4.28 2.25 -17.64
CA TYR A 146 -5.36 3.14 -17.99
C TYR A 146 -6.59 2.78 -17.17
N PHE A 147 -7.23 3.79 -16.57
CA PHE A 147 -8.52 3.61 -15.92
C PHE A 147 -9.63 3.38 -16.97
N ASN A 148 -10.83 3.04 -16.50
CA ASN A 148 -11.99 2.82 -17.36
C ASN A 148 -12.39 4.06 -18.20
N ASP A 149 -12.00 5.25 -17.76
CA ASP A 149 -12.19 6.51 -18.48
C ASP A 149 -11.00 6.86 -19.40
N TYR A 150 -10.09 5.92 -19.63
CA TYR A 150 -8.87 6.04 -20.43
C TYR A 150 -7.87 7.07 -19.92
N THR A 151 -7.99 7.51 -18.66
CA THR A 151 -6.98 8.36 -18.03
C THR A 151 -5.78 7.51 -17.57
N SER A 152 -4.60 8.12 -17.55
CA SER A 152 -3.33 7.47 -17.20
C SER A 152 -3.13 7.42 -15.70
N LEU A 153 -2.71 6.27 -15.18
CA LEU A 153 -2.26 6.10 -13.80
C LEU A 153 -1.05 7.00 -13.52
N VAL A 154 -0.03 6.94 -14.37
CA VAL A 154 1.21 7.70 -14.20
C VAL A 154 0.95 9.20 -14.20
N ASP A 155 0.19 9.72 -15.17
CA ASP A 155 -0.13 11.14 -15.25
C ASP A 155 -0.99 11.60 -14.06
N THR A 156 -1.97 10.78 -13.65
CA THR A 156 -2.82 11.07 -12.49
C THR A 156 -2.01 11.11 -11.20
N ALA A 157 -1.15 10.12 -10.97
CA ALA A 157 -0.29 10.08 -9.78
C ALA A 157 0.73 11.22 -9.78
N THR A 158 1.35 11.54 -10.91
CA THR A 158 2.24 12.70 -11.06
C THR A 158 1.51 13.99 -10.72
N ALA A 159 0.29 14.19 -11.23
CA ALA A 159 -0.49 15.39 -10.98
C ALA A 159 -0.82 15.61 -9.49
N LEU A 160 -1.09 14.51 -8.77
CA LEU A 160 -1.45 14.55 -7.34
C LEU A 160 -0.22 14.66 -6.42
N LEU A 161 0.87 13.95 -6.73
CA LEU A 161 2.02 13.79 -5.85
C LEU A 161 3.14 14.79 -6.11
N GLU A 162 3.24 15.31 -7.34
CA GLU A 162 4.28 16.24 -7.76
C GLU A 162 3.69 17.58 -8.23
N PRO A 163 2.84 18.26 -7.44
CA PRO A 163 2.09 19.43 -7.92
C PRO A 163 2.98 20.60 -8.33
N SER A 164 4.21 20.70 -7.81
CA SER A 164 5.18 21.72 -8.21
C SER A 164 5.81 21.48 -9.59
N SER A 165 5.76 20.25 -10.12
CA SER A 165 6.24 19.93 -11.46
C SER A 165 5.19 20.17 -12.55
N VAL A 166 3.92 20.39 -12.16
CA VAL A 166 2.80 20.59 -13.08
C VAL A 166 2.50 22.08 -13.23
N ASN A 167 3.16 22.71 -14.21
CA ASN A 167 2.80 24.05 -14.67
C ASN A 167 1.63 24.01 -15.68
N ALA A 168 1.15 25.19 -16.10
CA ALA A 168 0.02 25.29 -17.02
C ALA A 168 0.25 24.52 -18.34
N GLN A 169 1.46 24.56 -18.89
CA GLN A 169 1.80 23.82 -20.11
C GLN A 169 1.77 22.30 -19.88
N LYS A 170 2.39 21.84 -18.79
CA LYS A 170 2.42 20.42 -18.43
C LYS A 170 1.01 19.91 -18.17
N MET A 171 0.15 20.68 -17.52
CA MET A 171 -1.24 20.31 -17.21
C MET A 171 -2.08 20.00 -18.45
N VAL A 172 -1.82 20.68 -19.58
CA VAL A 172 -2.50 20.41 -20.86
C VAL A 172 -2.03 19.08 -21.49
N SER A 173 -0.78 18.68 -21.21
CA SER A 173 -0.21 17.44 -21.75
C SER A 173 -0.57 16.17 -20.98
N LEU A 174 -1.08 16.30 -19.75
CA LEU A 174 -1.41 15.15 -18.90
C LEU A 174 -2.74 14.51 -19.31
N ASN A 175 -2.72 13.18 -19.48
CA ASN A 175 -3.90 12.36 -19.67
C ASN A 175 -4.59 12.07 -18.33
N ILE A 176 -5.22 13.10 -17.77
CA ILE A 176 -5.96 13.08 -16.51
C ILE A 176 -7.44 13.39 -16.72
N SER A 177 -8.27 13.03 -15.74
CA SER A 177 -9.71 13.29 -15.82
C SER A 177 -10.01 14.80 -15.87
N PRO A 178 -11.10 15.20 -16.54
CA PRO A 178 -11.53 16.59 -16.56
C PRO A 178 -11.71 17.18 -15.15
N GLU A 179 -12.28 16.41 -14.23
CA GLU A 179 -12.52 16.83 -12.85
C GLU A 179 -11.21 17.14 -12.13
N LEU A 180 -10.22 16.24 -12.23
CA LEU A 180 -8.90 16.48 -11.65
C LEU A 180 -8.24 17.72 -12.27
N ARG A 181 -8.35 17.89 -13.59
CA ARG A 181 -7.78 19.05 -14.29
C ARG A 181 -8.38 20.36 -13.78
N GLU A 182 -9.70 20.44 -13.62
CA GLU A 182 -10.35 21.64 -13.08
C GLU A 182 -9.97 21.92 -11.63
N GLU A 183 -9.81 20.89 -10.79
CA GLU A 183 -9.33 21.05 -9.42
C GLU A 183 -7.89 21.58 -9.35
N LEU A 184 -7.01 21.14 -10.25
CA LEU A 184 -5.64 21.63 -10.34
C LEU A 184 -5.60 23.10 -10.80
N LYS A 185 -6.39 23.47 -11.81
CA LYS A 185 -6.54 24.88 -12.24
C LYS A 185 -7.04 25.76 -11.11
N ARG A 186 -8.08 25.31 -10.40
CA ARG A 186 -8.65 26.01 -9.25
C ARG A 186 -7.59 26.23 -8.18
N ARG A 187 -6.84 25.20 -7.81
CA ARG A 187 -5.72 25.32 -6.85
C ARG A 187 -4.66 26.31 -7.33
N GLN A 188 -4.23 26.23 -8.59
CA GLN A 188 -3.21 27.13 -9.13
C GLN A 188 -3.66 28.60 -9.11
N HIS A 189 -4.94 28.87 -9.40
CA HIS A 189 -5.50 30.22 -9.31
C HIS A 189 -5.31 30.80 -7.90
N TRP A 190 -5.70 30.05 -6.86
CA TRP A 190 -5.62 30.47 -5.46
C TRP A 190 -4.20 30.54 -4.88
N LEU A 191 -3.22 29.88 -5.48
CA LEU A 191 -1.82 29.98 -5.04
C LEU A 191 -1.10 31.19 -5.65
N ASN A 192 -1.66 31.77 -6.71
CA ASN A 192 -1.05 32.86 -7.48
C ASN A 192 -1.77 34.21 -7.28
N HIS A 193 -2.88 34.24 -6.54
CA HIS A 193 -3.67 35.44 -6.18
C HIS A 193 -3.87 35.45 -4.67
#